data_AF-A0A1G8E0M0-F1
#
_entry.id   AF-A0A1G8E0M0-F1
#
_cell.length_a   1.000
_cell.length_b   1.000
_cell.length_c   1.000
_cell.angle_alpha   90.00
_cell.angle_beta   90.00
_cell.angle_gamma   90.00
#
_symmetry.space_group_name_H-M   'P 1'
#
loop_
_entity.id
_entity.type
_entity.pdbx_description
1 polymer ?
#
loop_
_entity_poly.entity_id
_entity_poly.type
_entity_poly.pdbx_seq_one_letter_code
_entity_poly.pdbx_strand_id
1 'polypeptide(L)'
;MNSTHVRVLFDHIDAQFPERVPPVWSEGWPGESEAALLDAVFSARATYGGEHSGVRAVVGRWRAHRGESVLDDLEMLACRTDGPDALVPLLGNRQRVPGNYSTKAAAAALAARALVDAGCRHSTDIGPTHCAALMSVPGLGARTWELLSAALGILDEAAVARITSFVSDALDEPVDAASASHLLHAVAPALHITVRTLTHAIVRRSARPSARVPGESAA
;
A
#
# COMPACT_ATOMS: atom_id res chain seq x y z
N MET A 1 -27.72 13.70 4.71
CA MET A 1 -26.75 12.66 5.11
C MET A 1 -27.47 11.67 6.00
N ASN A 2 -27.51 10.38 5.63
CA ASN A 2 -28.22 9.39 6.44
C ASN A 2 -27.36 9.03 7.67
N SER A 3 -27.67 9.59 8.84
CA SER A 3 -26.92 9.33 10.09
C SER A 3 -26.85 7.83 10.44
N THR A 4 -27.80 7.03 9.94
CA THR A 4 -27.77 5.57 10.06
C THR A 4 -26.61 4.96 9.28
N HIS A 5 -26.35 5.38 8.02
CA HIS A 5 -25.27 4.81 7.20
C HIS A 5 -23.90 5.14 7.78
N VAL A 6 -23.73 6.35 8.33
CA VAL A 6 -22.48 6.75 9.02
C VAL A 6 -22.22 5.84 10.21
N ARG A 7 -23.25 5.55 11.03
CA ARG A 7 -23.13 4.65 12.18
C ARG A 7 -22.82 3.22 11.76
N VAL A 8 -23.54 2.66 10.79
CA VAL A 8 -23.32 1.31 10.29
C VAL A 8 -21.89 1.15 9.75
N LEU A 9 -21.41 2.11 8.96
CA LEU A 9 -20.05 2.09 8.44
C LEU A 9 -19.01 2.23 9.55
N PHE A 10 -19.25 3.07 10.56
CA PHE A 10 -18.38 3.18 11.74
C PHE A 10 -18.26 1.83 12.46
N ASP A 11 -19.37 1.18 12.77
CA ASP A 11 -19.41 -0.11 13.47
C ASP A 11 -18.70 -1.19 12.65
N HIS A 12 -18.89 -1.19 11.32
CA HIS A 12 -18.21 -2.10 10.41
C HIS A 12 -16.69 -1.87 10.41
N ILE A 13 -16.23 -0.61 10.39
CA ILE A 13 -14.80 -0.27 10.46
C ILE A 13 -14.22 -0.73 11.80
N ASP A 14 -14.89 -0.47 12.91
CA ASP A 14 -14.40 -0.88 14.24
C ASP A 14 -14.26 -2.41 14.34
N ALA A 15 -15.22 -3.14 13.77
CA ALA A 15 -15.17 -4.61 13.70
C ALA A 15 -14.06 -5.14 12.77
N GLN A 16 -13.81 -4.48 11.64
CA GLN A 16 -12.79 -4.91 10.67
C GLN A 16 -11.36 -4.53 11.07
N PHE A 17 -11.22 -3.50 11.90
CA PHE A 17 -9.95 -2.94 12.34
C PHE A 17 -9.89 -2.83 13.87
N PRO A 18 -9.95 -3.96 14.60
CA PRO A 18 -9.99 -3.96 16.07
C PRO A 18 -8.70 -3.39 16.69
N GLU A 19 -7.58 -3.46 15.96
CA GLU A 19 -6.32 -2.85 16.33
C GLU A 19 -6.26 -1.42 15.78
N ARG A 20 -6.38 -0.42 16.67
CA ARG A 20 -6.21 1.02 16.34
C ARG A 20 -4.77 1.50 16.45
N VAL A 21 -3.82 0.61 16.14
CA VAL A 21 -2.39 0.88 16.28
C VAL A 21 -1.69 0.89 14.90
N PRO A 22 -0.58 1.63 14.77
CA PRO A 22 0.30 1.51 13.61
C PRO A 22 0.71 0.05 13.35
N PRO A 23 0.91 -0.37 12.08
CA PRO A 23 0.97 0.44 10.87
C PRO A 23 -0.35 0.59 10.11
N VAL A 24 -1.41 -0.11 10.56
CA VAL A 24 -2.67 -0.24 9.80
C VAL A 24 -3.32 1.13 9.63
N TRP A 25 -3.25 1.95 10.68
CA TRP A 25 -3.64 3.34 10.69
C TRP A 25 -2.42 4.23 10.48
N SER A 26 -2.11 4.52 9.22
CA SER A 26 -1.11 5.52 8.86
C SER A 26 -1.54 6.26 7.61
N GLU A 27 -1.04 7.48 7.42
CA GLU A 27 -1.26 8.24 6.18
C GLU A 27 -0.45 7.72 4.98
N GLY A 28 0.29 6.62 5.17
CA GLY A 28 1.27 6.13 4.21
C GLY A 28 2.59 6.87 4.34
N TRP A 29 3.12 7.31 3.20
CA TRP A 29 4.38 8.03 2.98
C TRP A 29 4.20 9.15 1.94
N PRO A 30 3.31 10.14 2.16
CA PRO A 30 3.10 11.21 1.21
C PRO A 30 4.39 12.01 1.00
N GLY A 31 4.77 12.23 -0.26
CA GLY A 31 6.00 12.97 -0.56
C GLY A 31 7.28 12.17 -0.33
N GLU A 32 7.22 10.84 -0.17
CA GLU A 32 8.40 10.00 0.07
C GLU A 32 8.37 8.72 -0.78
N SER A 33 8.72 8.85 -2.06
CA SER A 33 8.70 7.75 -3.04
C SER A 33 9.50 6.52 -2.63
N GLU A 34 10.64 6.69 -1.99
CA GLU A 34 11.49 5.57 -1.58
C GLU A 34 10.86 4.80 -0.41
N ALA A 35 10.32 5.52 0.57
CA ALA A 35 9.63 4.93 1.71
C ALA A 35 8.37 4.19 1.25
N ALA A 36 7.60 4.78 0.33
CA ALA A 36 6.42 4.17 -0.26
C ALA A 36 6.74 2.90 -1.06
N LEU A 37 7.81 2.92 -1.85
CA LEU A 37 8.23 1.75 -2.64
C LEU A 37 8.69 0.60 -1.74
N LEU A 38 9.52 0.90 -0.74
CA LEU A 38 9.92 -0.10 0.26
C LEU A 38 8.69 -0.63 1.02
N ASP A 39 7.75 0.24 1.40
CA ASP A 39 6.51 -0.17 2.06
C ASP A 39 5.72 -1.16 1.22
N ALA A 40 5.49 -0.82 -0.04
CA ALA A 40 4.72 -1.63 -0.97
C ALA A 40 5.35 -3.00 -1.22
N VAL A 41 6.65 -3.04 -1.53
CA VAL A 41 7.36 -4.29 -1.85
C VAL A 41 7.41 -5.24 -0.65
N PHE A 42 7.70 -4.71 0.54
CA PHE A 42 7.77 -5.52 1.76
C PHE A 42 6.39 -5.88 2.33
N SER A 43 5.36 -5.09 2.06
CA SER A 43 3.96 -5.40 2.44
C SER A 43 3.27 -6.37 1.49
N ALA A 44 3.69 -6.44 0.23
CA ALA A 44 3.12 -7.39 -0.73
C ALA A 44 3.30 -8.85 -0.25
N ARG A 45 2.19 -9.55 -0.02
CA ARG A 45 2.12 -10.99 0.32
C ARG A 45 2.89 -11.40 1.59
N ALA A 46 3.12 -10.48 2.54
CA ALA A 46 3.71 -10.79 3.84
C ALA A 46 2.65 -10.79 4.95
N THR A 47 2.76 -11.71 5.91
CA THR A 47 2.09 -11.59 7.22
C THR A 47 2.88 -10.55 8.03
N TYR A 48 2.23 -9.45 8.43
CA TYR A 48 2.92 -8.33 9.06
C TYR A 48 3.40 -8.67 10.48
N GLY A 49 4.58 -8.16 10.86
CA GLY A 49 5.08 -8.12 12.24
C GLY A 49 5.15 -6.66 12.73
N GLY A 50 4.96 -6.40 14.03
CA GLY A 50 4.73 -5.06 14.64
C GLY A 50 5.80 -3.97 14.47
N GLU A 51 5.63 -2.83 15.15
CA GLU A 51 6.32 -1.52 14.99
C GLU A 51 7.85 -1.52 14.81
N HIS A 52 8.58 -2.39 15.52
CA HIS A 52 10.04 -2.55 15.42
C HIS A 52 10.48 -3.75 14.56
N SER A 53 9.52 -4.36 13.88
CA SER A 53 9.68 -5.49 12.97
C SER A 53 8.94 -5.20 11.66
N GLY A 54 9.09 -6.03 10.63
CA GLY A 54 8.39 -5.80 9.36
C GLY A 54 8.88 -4.55 8.61
N VAL A 55 7.95 -3.82 7.97
CA VAL A 55 8.30 -2.84 6.93
C VAL A 55 8.75 -1.48 7.46
N ARG A 56 8.20 -1.01 8.58
CA ARG A 56 8.62 0.25 9.19
C ARG A 56 10.07 0.20 9.66
N ALA A 57 10.55 -0.96 10.12
CA ALA A 57 11.96 -1.18 10.43
C ALA A 57 12.86 -1.13 9.17
N VAL A 58 12.37 -1.62 8.02
CA VAL A 58 13.06 -1.51 6.73
C VAL A 58 13.18 -0.04 6.32
N VAL A 59 12.08 0.71 6.35
CA VAL A 59 12.09 2.14 6.02
C VAL A 59 12.92 2.95 7.02
N GLY A 60 12.84 2.65 8.32
CA GLY A 60 13.63 3.32 9.35
C GLY A 60 15.14 3.12 9.17
N ARG A 61 15.57 1.91 8.83
CA ARG A 61 16.98 1.63 8.50
C ARG A 61 17.43 2.34 7.23
N TRP A 62 16.57 2.37 6.21
CA TRP A 62 16.85 3.14 4.99
C TRP A 62 16.98 4.64 5.29
N ARG A 63 16.08 5.20 6.09
CA ARG A 63 16.14 6.61 6.52
C ARG A 63 17.42 6.92 7.29
N ALA A 64 17.79 6.06 8.23
CA ALA A 64 19.02 6.20 8.99
C ALA A 64 20.26 6.16 8.09
N HIS A 65 20.26 5.31 7.05
CA HIS A 65 21.32 5.27 6.06
C HIS A 65 21.39 6.54 5.21
N ARG A 66 20.23 7.04 4.76
CA ARG A 66 20.16 8.28 3.97
C ARG A 66 20.61 9.50 4.76
N GLY A 67 20.37 9.52 6.06
CA GLY A 67 20.67 10.68 6.90
C GLY A 67 19.81 11.91 6.57
N GLU A 68 18.73 11.72 5.81
CA GLU A 68 17.85 12.77 5.31
C GLU A 68 16.46 12.67 5.94
N SER A 69 15.81 13.83 6.08
CA SER A 69 14.46 13.91 6.63
C SER A 69 13.36 13.54 5.64
N VAL A 70 13.63 13.63 4.32
CA VAL A 70 12.66 13.33 3.25
C VAL A 70 13.27 12.28 2.32
N LEU A 71 12.53 11.21 2.06
CA LEU A 71 12.97 10.07 1.26
C LEU A 71 12.29 10.06 -0.10
N ASP A 72 12.55 11.10 -0.89
CA ASP A 72 11.86 11.32 -2.16
C ASP A 72 12.80 11.39 -3.37
N ASP A 73 13.74 10.45 -3.48
CA ASP A 73 14.57 10.31 -4.68
C ASP A 73 14.79 8.84 -5.02
N LEU A 74 14.03 8.30 -5.97
CA LEU A 74 14.11 6.90 -6.38
C LEU A 74 15.49 6.52 -6.97
N GLU A 75 16.29 7.47 -7.46
CA GLU A 75 17.65 7.18 -7.94
C GLU A 75 18.52 6.55 -6.85
N MET A 76 18.23 6.90 -5.58
CA MET A 76 19.00 6.41 -4.43
C MET A 76 18.76 4.94 -4.13
N LEU A 77 17.60 4.40 -4.50
CA LEU A 77 17.35 2.96 -4.54
C LEU A 77 17.82 2.35 -5.87
N ALA A 78 17.61 3.04 -6.99
CA ALA A 78 17.96 2.57 -8.34
C ALA A 78 19.47 2.37 -8.55
N CYS A 79 20.33 3.16 -7.87
CA CYS A 79 21.78 2.98 -7.92
C CYS A 79 22.28 1.74 -7.16
N ARG A 80 21.38 0.97 -6.53
CA ARG A 80 21.69 -0.23 -5.76
C ARG A 80 21.35 -1.54 -6.49
N THR A 81 21.18 -1.48 -7.81
CA THR A 81 20.95 -2.66 -8.66
C THR A 81 22.20 -3.52 -8.83
N ASP A 82 23.39 -2.96 -8.58
CA ASP A 82 24.67 -3.66 -8.70
C ASP A 82 24.86 -4.62 -7.51
N GLY A 83 24.29 -5.82 -7.66
CA GLY A 83 24.37 -6.92 -6.70
C GLY A 83 23.01 -7.26 -6.11
N PRO A 84 22.50 -8.50 -6.29
CA PRO A 84 21.13 -8.88 -5.91
C PRO A 84 20.85 -8.74 -4.41
N ASP A 85 21.86 -8.64 -3.55
CA ASP A 85 21.70 -8.55 -2.10
C ASP A 85 22.42 -7.36 -1.45
N ALA A 86 22.89 -6.37 -2.23
CA ALA A 86 23.62 -5.22 -1.69
C ALA A 86 22.80 -4.41 -0.66
N LEU A 87 21.47 -4.35 -0.87
CA LEU A 87 20.54 -3.70 0.06
C LEU A 87 20.20 -4.55 1.29
N VAL A 88 20.47 -5.85 1.29
CA VAL A 88 20.03 -6.75 2.38
C VAL A 88 20.70 -6.41 3.72
N PRO A 89 22.03 -6.20 3.82
CA PRO A 89 22.66 -5.80 5.08
C PRO A 89 22.15 -4.45 5.60
N LEU A 90 21.90 -3.51 4.69
CA LEU A 90 21.43 -2.16 5.01
C LEU A 90 19.98 -2.21 5.53
N LEU A 91 19.09 -2.87 4.80
CA LEU A 91 17.67 -3.00 5.14
C LEU A 91 17.43 -4.03 6.25
N GLY A 92 18.44 -4.81 6.65
CA GLY A 92 18.36 -5.81 7.71
C GLY A 92 17.25 -6.84 7.49
N ASN A 93 16.92 -7.14 6.22
CA ASN A 93 15.79 -8.00 5.87
C ASN A 93 16.11 -8.88 4.66
N ARG A 94 15.99 -10.20 4.84
CA ARG A 94 16.29 -11.25 3.86
C ARG A 94 15.05 -11.89 3.24
N GLN A 95 13.87 -11.28 3.40
CA GLN A 95 12.65 -11.80 2.80
C GLN A 95 12.80 -11.92 1.29
N ARG A 96 12.34 -13.05 0.76
CA ARG A 96 12.32 -13.32 -0.67
C ARG A 96 11.00 -12.91 -1.29
N VAL A 97 11.06 -12.62 -2.58
CA VAL A 97 9.86 -12.43 -3.39
C VAL A 97 9.19 -13.81 -3.59
N PRO A 98 7.88 -13.97 -3.33
CA PRO A 98 7.21 -15.26 -3.47
C PRO A 98 7.33 -15.83 -4.88
N GLY A 99 7.76 -17.10 -4.99
CA GLY A 99 7.95 -17.77 -6.28
C GLY A 99 9.22 -17.36 -7.03
N ASN A 100 10.11 -16.59 -6.40
CA ASN A 100 11.38 -16.15 -6.98
C ASN A 100 12.54 -16.37 -5.99
N TYR A 101 13.76 -16.44 -6.51
CA TYR A 101 14.99 -16.55 -5.72
C TYR A 101 15.53 -15.18 -5.28
N SER A 102 15.04 -14.07 -5.84
CA SER A 102 15.45 -12.72 -5.47
C SER A 102 14.91 -12.27 -4.11
N THR A 103 15.68 -11.42 -3.42
CA THR A 103 15.21 -10.76 -2.20
C THR A 103 14.27 -9.61 -2.55
N LYS A 104 13.36 -9.29 -1.62
CA LYS A 104 12.49 -8.11 -1.72
C LYS A 104 13.30 -6.81 -1.82
N ALA A 105 14.48 -6.79 -1.19
CA ALA A 105 15.43 -5.70 -1.30
C ALA A 105 15.92 -5.52 -2.76
N ALA A 106 16.31 -6.61 -3.42
CA ALA A 106 16.67 -6.61 -4.84
C ALA A 106 15.52 -6.10 -5.71
N ALA A 107 14.31 -6.62 -5.48
CA ALA A 107 13.12 -6.24 -6.24
C ALA A 107 12.77 -4.75 -6.06
N ALA A 108 12.97 -4.18 -4.87
CA ALA A 108 12.79 -2.76 -4.64
C ALA A 108 13.80 -1.90 -5.42
N ALA A 109 15.08 -2.28 -5.47
CA ALA A 109 16.08 -1.57 -6.29
C ALA A 109 15.76 -1.65 -7.79
N LEU A 110 15.40 -2.84 -8.28
CA LEU A 110 15.00 -3.02 -9.68
C LEU A 110 13.73 -2.24 -10.03
N ALA A 111 12.77 -2.17 -9.11
CA ALA A 111 11.56 -1.38 -9.31
C ALA A 111 11.85 0.12 -9.33
N ALA A 112 12.72 0.60 -8.43
CA ALA A 112 13.18 1.97 -8.45
C ALA A 112 13.87 2.31 -9.78
N ARG A 113 14.75 1.43 -10.27
CA ARG A 113 15.39 1.58 -11.59
C ARG A 113 14.37 1.62 -12.72
N ALA A 114 13.42 0.68 -12.77
CA ALA A 114 12.40 0.66 -13.81
C ALA A 114 11.51 1.92 -13.80
N LEU A 115 11.19 2.45 -12.62
CA LEU A 115 10.44 3.71 -12.49
C LEU A 115 11.27 4.91 -12.96
N VAL A 116 12.53 5.00 -12.54
CA VAL A 116 13.47 6.04 -12.99
C VAL A 116 13.65 6.02 -14.50
N ASP A 117 13.85 4.84 -15.10
CA ASP A 117 14.01 4.67 -16.54
C ASP A 117 12.73 5.05 -17.31
N ALA A 118 11.57 4.95 -16.66
CA ALA A 118 10.28 5.44 -17.16
C ALA A 118 10.05 6.94 -16.92
N GLY A 119 11.03 7.67 -16.37
CA GLY A 119 10.97 9.12 -16.12
C GLY A 119 10.41 9.51 -14.75
N CYS A 120 10.25 8.56 -13.83
CA CYS A 120 9.71 8.80 -12.50
C CYS A 120 10.82 8.78 -11.44
N ARG A 121 11.16 9.95 -10.89
CA ARG A 121 12.19 10.08 -9.85
C ARG A 121 11.61 10.38 -8.48
N HIS A 122 10.58 11.22 -8.43
CA HIS A 122 9.98 11.73 -7.21
C HIS A 122 8.55 11.20 -7.05
N SER A 123 8.01 11.31 -5.84
CA SER A 123 6.65 10.91 -5.51
C SER A 123 5.59 11.59 -6.38
N THR A 124 5.84 12.82 -6.79
CA THR A 124 4.97 13.62 -7.66
C THR A 124 4.95 13.14 -9.11
N ASP A 125 5.96 12.38 -9.53
CA ASP A 125 6.05 11.86 -10.89
C ASP A 125 5.25 10.56 -11.03
N ILE A 126 5.02 9.84 -9.92
CA ILE A 126 4.34 8.56 -9.91
C ILE A 126 2.87 8.74 -10.33
N GLY A 127 2.45 7.94 -11.30
CA GLY A 127 1.12 7.96 -11.87
C GLY A 127 0.82 6.70 -12.68
N PRO A 128 -0.42 6.51 -13.15
CA PRO A 128 -0.89 5.24 -13.75
C PRO A 128 -0.04 4.70 -14.89
N THR A 129 0.63 5.58 -15.65
CA THR A 129 1.54 5.23 -16.75
C THR A 129 2.76 4.42 -16.29
N HIS A 130 3.13 4.50 -15.02
CA HIS A 130 4.30 3.83 -14.44
C HIS A 130 3.98 2.41 -13.92
N CYS A 131 2.71 2.00 -13.93
CA CYS A 131 2.27 0.69 -13.46
C CYS A 131 2.99 -0.46 -14.20
N ALA A 132 3.08 -0.36 -15.54
CA ALA A 132 3.75 -1.36 -16.36
C ALA A 132 5.26 -1.46 -16.05
N ALA A 133 5.93 -0.34 -15.77
CA ALA A 133 7.35 -0.31 -15.42
C ALA A 133 7.61 -1.06 -14.12
N LEU A 134 6.83 -0.77 -13.06
CA LEU A 134 6.95 -1.50 -11.79
C LEU A 134 6.67 -3.00 -11.96
N MET A 135 5.64 -3.35 -12.73
CA MET A 135 5.23 -4.75 -12.94
C MET A 135 6.16 -5.53 -13.87
N SER A 136 7.10 -4.87 -14.56
CA SER A 136 8.16 -5.54 -15.33
C SER A 136 9.15 -6.28 -14.43
N VAL A 137 9.23 -5.93 -13.14
CA VAL A 137 10.13 -6.55 -12.18
C VAL A 137 9.57 -7.89 -11.70
N PRO A 138 10.31 -9.00 -11.86
CA PRO A 138 9.82 -10.33 -11.49
C PRO A 138 9.33 -10.45 -10.05
N GLY A 139 8.04 -10.75 -9.91
CA GLY A 139 7.36 -10.98 -8.64
C GLY A 139 6.80 -9.72 -7.97
N LEU A 140 6.88 -8.57 -8.64
CA LEU A 140 6.02 -7.42 -8.38
C LEU A 140 4.84 -7.46 -9.35
N GLY A 141 3.64 -7.18 -8.86
CA GLY A 141 2.42 -7.22 -9.67
C GLY A 141 1.45 -6.12 -9.29
N ALA A 142 0.24 -6.19 -9.82
CA ALA A 142 -0.83 -5.21 -9.57
C ALA A 142 -1.01 -4.89 -8.07
N ARG A 143 -0.86 -5.89 -7.20
CA ARG A 143 -0.95 -5.65 -5.76
C ARG A 143 0.15 -4.74 -5.21
N THR A 144 1.39 -4.88 -5.69
CA THR A 144 2.48 -4.00 -5.27
C THR A 144 2.21 -2.57 -5.76
N TRP A 145 1.71 -2.42 -6.99
CA TRP A 145 1.30 -1.13 -7.53
C TRP A 145 0.23 -0.45 -6.66
N GLU A 146 -0.85 -1.16 -6.33
CA GLU A 146 -1.91 -0.62 -5.47
C GLU A 146 -1.40 -0.18 -4.10
N LEU A 147 -0.48 -0.95 -3.50
CA LEU A 147 0.14 -0.61 -2.22
C LEU A 147 1.02 0.64 -2.33
N LEU A 148 1.77 0.78 -3.42
CA LEU A 148 2.59 1.97 -3.69
C LEU A 148 1.69 3.20 -3.85
N SER A 149 0.69 3.11 -4.72
CA SER A 149 -0.28 4.19 -4.96
C SER A 149 -0.96 4.61 -3.65
N ALA A 150 -1.48 3.65 -2.89
CA ALA A 150 -2.14 3.94 -1.61
C ALA A 150 -1.18 4.54 -0.57
N ALA A 151 0.06 4.07 -0.50
CA ALA A 151 1.08 4.64 0.39
C ALA A 151 1.41 6.09 0.01
N LEU A 152 1.35 6.47 -1.26
CA LEU A 152 1.54 7.85 -1.72
C LEU A 152 0.26 8.70 -1.62
N GLY A 153 -0.87 8.10 -1.26
CA GLY A 153 -2.18 8.76 -1.25
C GLY A 153 -2.82 8.93 -2.63
N ILE A 154 -2.33 8.20 -3.64
CA ILE A 154 -2.91 8.14 -4.98
C ILE A 154 -4.06 7.13 -4.97
N LEU A 155 -5.27 7.60 -5.29
CA LEU A 155 -6.46 6.76 -5.44
C LEU A 155 -6.73 6.50 -6.91
N ASP A 156 -6.16 5.42 -7.44
CA ASP A 156 -6.46 4.95 -8.80
C ASP A 156 -7.82 4.23 -8.87
N GLU A 157 -8.23 3.83 -10.07
CA GLU A 157 -9.51 3.18 -10.31
C GLU A 157 -9.69 1.91 -9.47
N ALA A 158 -8.63 1.11 -9.29
CA ALA A 158 -8.66 -0.10 -8.48
C ALA A 158 -8.82 0.22 -6.98
N ALA A 159 -8.13 1.24 -6.48
CA ALA A 159 -8.30 1.72 -5.11
C ALA A 159 -9.73 2.23 -4.87
N VAL A 160 -10.29 3.00 -5.80
CA VAL A 160 -11.66 3.49 -5.73
C VAL A 160 -12.65 2.33 -5.74
N ALA A 161 -12.52 1.38 -6.67
CA ALA A 161 -13.40 0.21 -6.74
C ALA A 161 -13.39 -0.61 -5.43
N ARG A 162 -12.21 -0.78 -4.82
CA ARG A 162 -12.06 -1.46 -3.53
C ARG A 162 -12.72 -0.73 -2.38
N ILE A 163 -12.55 0.59 -2.33
CA ILE A 163 -13.21 1.44 -1.33
C ILE A 163 -14.72 1.35 -1.47
N THR A 164 -15.23 1.45 -2.71
CA THR A 164 -16.66 1.34 -3.02
C THR A 164 -17.21 -0.02 -2.60
N SER A 165 -16.50 -1.11 -2.89
CA SER A 165 -16.87 -2.47 -2.46
C SER A 165 -16.93 -2.56 -0.93
N PHE A 166 -15.90 -2.06 -0.23
CA PHE A 166 -15.87 -2.08 1.24
C PHE A 166 -17.06 -1.34 1.86
N VAL A 167 -17.43 -0.17 1.32
CA VAL A 167 -18.60 0.57 1.81
C VAL A 167 -19.90 -0.15 1.45
N SER A 168 -19.99 -0.73 0.26
CA SER A 168 -21.18 -1.50 -0.16
C SER A 168 -21.39 -2.71 0.76
N ASP A 169 -20.31 -3.45 1.05
CA ASP A 169 -20.32 -4.59 1.97
C ASP A 169 -20.71 -4.18 3.40
N ALA A 170 -20.29 -3.00 3.85
CA ALA A 170 -20.65 -2.48 5.17
C ALA A 170 -22.14 -2.13 5.29
N LEU A 171 -22.75 -1.64 4.20
CA LEU A 171 -24.14 -1.20 4.18
C LEU A 171 -25.12 -2.29 3.71
N ASP A 172 -24.61 -3.41 3.19
CA ASP A 172 -25.41 -4.47 2.53
C ASP A 172 -26.24 -3.93 1.34
N GLU A 173 -25.73 -2.90 0.66
CA GLU A 173 -26.34 -2.30 -0.53
C GLU A 173 -25.28 -1.71 -1.46
N PRO A 174 -25.52 -1.67 -2.79
CA PRO A 174 -24.57 -1.08 -3.73
C PRO A 174 -24.48 0.45 -3.54
N VAL A 175 -23.26 0.97 -3.41
CA VAL A 175 -22.99 2.42 -3.42
C VAL A 175 -22.12 2.82 -4.61
N ASP A 176 -22.25 4.07 -5.06
CA ASP A 176 -21.32 4.65 -6.03
C ASP A 176 -20.07 5.24 -5.35
N ALA A 177 -19.05 5.55 -6.14
CA ALA A 177 -17.78 6.07 -5.63
C ALA A 177 -17.94 7.44 -4.93
N ALA A 178 -18.87 8.27 -5.38
CA ALA A 178 -19.14 9.58 -4.78
C ALA A 178 -19.76 9.44 -3.38
N SER A 179 -20.73 8.54 -3.23
CA SER A 179 -21.38 8.23 -1.95
C SER A 179 -20.40 7.56 -0.99
N ALA A 180 -19.59 6.61 -1.47
CA ALA A 180 -18.54 5.99 -0.68
C ALA A 180 -17.55 7.04 -0.14
N SER A 181 -17.08 7.95 -0.99
CA SER A 181 -16.20 9.04 -0.60
C SER A 181 -16.85 9.94 0.47
N HIS A 182 -18.10 10.37 0.25
CA HIS A 182 -18.84 11.20 1.20
C HIS A 182 -18.97 10.52 2.57
N LEU A 183 -19.31 9.23 2.60
CA LEU A 183 -19.43 8.47 3.84
C LEU A 183 -18.10 8.32 4.58
N LEU A 184 -16.99 8.07 3.87
CA LEU A 184 -15.67 8.02 4.49
C LEU A 184 -15.26 9.38 5.08
N HIS A 185 -15.55 10.48 4.38
CA HIS A 185 -15.33 11.83 4.89
C HIS A 185 -16.16 12.13 6.15
N ALA A 186 -17.35 11.55 6.28
CA ALA A 186 -18.18 11.69 7.46
C ALA A 186 -17.71 10.82 8.65
N VAL A 187 -17.22 9.61 8.38
CA VAL A 187 -16.82 8.65 9.42
C VAL A 187 -15.42 8.92 9.95
N ALA A 188 -14.48 9.38 9.11
CA ALA A 188 -13.08 9.58 9.53
C ALA A 188 -12.94 10.53 10.75
N PRO A 189 -13.64 11.68 10.84
CA PRO A 189 -13.60 12.52 12.04
C PRO A 189 -14.15 11.83 13.29
N ALA A 190 -15.17 10.98 13.17
CA ALA A 190 -15.73 10.22 14.29
C ALA A 190 -14.74 9.17 14.82
N LEU A 191 -13.82 8.70 13.97
CA LEU A 191 -12.72 7.81 14.34
C LEU A 191 -11.45 8.56 14.78
N HIS A 192 -11.47 9.91 14.80
CA HIS A 192 -10.32 10.77 15.09
C HIS A 192 -9.11 10.54 14.15
N ILE A 193 -9.39 10.28 12.87
CA ILE A 193 -8.38 10.07 11.82
C ILE A 193 -8.68 10.89 10.58
N THR A 194 -7.71 10.98 9.67
CA THR A 194 -7.92 11.58 8.36
C THR A 194 -8.59 10.59 7.40
N VAL A 195 -9.34 11.09 6.43
CA VAL A 195 -9.89 10.26 5.34
C VAL A 195 -8.80 9.48 4.62
N ARG A 196 -7.60 10.07 4.50
CA ARG A 196 -6.41 9.43 3.92
C ARG A 196 -5.96 8.22 4.73
N THR A 197 -5.88 8.37 6.06
CA THR A 197 -5.55 7.24 6.94
C THR A 197 -6.55 6.11 6.75
N LEU A 198 -7.84 6.45 6.65
CA LEU A 198 -8.91 5.47 6.47
C LEU A 198 -8.86 4.78 5.10
N THR A 199 -8.70 5.53 4.01
CA THR A 199 -8.60 4.95 2.65
C THR A 199 -7.35 4.09 2.50
N HIS A 200 -6.21 4.53 3.04
CA HIS A 200 -4.99 3.72 3.06
C HIS A 200 -5.19 2.42 3.84
N ALA A 201 -5.82 2.46 5.01
CA ALA A 201 -6.13 1.27 5.82
C ALA A 201 -7.03 0.27 5.06
N ILE A 202 -8.11 0.76 4.42
CA ILE A 202 -9.03 -0.05 3.62
C ILE A 202 -8.28 -0.71 2.45
N VAL A 203 -7.57 0.07 1.65
CA VAL A 203 -6.85 -0.45 0.47
C VAL A 203 -5.78 -1.47 0.87
N ARG A 204 -5.13 -1.26 2.02
CA ARG A 204 -4.13 -2.18 2.56
C ARG A 204 -4.75 -3.50 3.02
N ARG A 205 -5.93 -3.46 3.67
CA ARG A 205 -6.61 -4.64 4.22
C ARG A 205 -7.30 -5.50 3.17
N SER A 206 -8.05 -4.91 2.23
CA SER A 206 -8.86 -5.67 1.26
C SER A 206 -8.05 -6.35 0.14
N ALA A 207 -6.76 -6.60 0.38
CA ALA A 207 -5.94 -7.48 -0.44
C ALA A 207 -5.49 -8.75 0.25
N ARG A 208 -6.10 -9.08 1.39
CA ARG A 208 -6.41 -10.49 1.60
C ARG A 208 -7.41 -10.88 0.51
N PRO A 209 -7.15 -11.92 -0.29
CA PRO A 209 -8.13 -12.37 -1.26
C PRO A 209 -9.44 -12.63 -0.51
N SER A 210 -10.55 -12.04 -0.99
CA SER A 210 -11.85 -12.52 -0.54
C SER A 210 -11.87 -14.02 -0.84
N ALA A 211 -12.20 -14.81 0.17
CA ALA A 211 -12.51 -16.20 -0.08
C ALA A 211 -13.63 -16.21 -1.11
N ARG A 212 -13.36 -16.77 -2.31
CA ARG A 212 -14.42 -17.05 -3.28
C ARG A 212 -15.51 -17.80 -2.53
N VAL A 213 -16.74 -17.32 -2.65
CA VAL A 213 -17.94 -18.10 -2.31
C VAL A 213 -17.90 -19.37 -3.17
N PRO A 214 -17.85 -20.58 -2.58
CA PRO A 214 -17.94 -21.80 -3.36
C PRO A 214 -19.41 -22.04 -3.69
N GLY A 215 -19.81 -21.85 -4.94
CA GLY A 215 -21.18 -22.16 -5.33
C GLY A 215 -21.63 -21.59 -6.67
N GLU A 216 -20.97 -22.00 -7.77
CA GLU A 216 -21.69 -22.09 -9.04
C GLU A 216 -21.17 -23.34 -9.76
N SER A 217 -21.86 -24.45 -9.49
CA SER A 217 -21.69 -25.69 -10.22
C SER A 217 -22.26 -25.48 -11.62
N ALA A 218 -21.43 -25.73 -12.63
CA ALA A 218 -21.86 -25.87 -14.00
C ALA A 218 -22.99 -26.92 -14.08
N ALA A 219 -24.07 -26.53 -14.74
CA ALA A 219 -25.04 -27.41 -15.36
C ALA A 219 -24.99 -27.13 -16.88
#